data_AF-A0A8E8TY47-F1
#
_entry.id   AF-A0A8E8TY47-F1
#
_cell.length_a   1.000
_cell.length_b   1.000
_cell.length_c   1.000
_cell.angle_alpha   90.00
_cell.angle_beta   90.00
_cell.angle_gamma   90.00
#
_symmetry.space_group_name_H-M   'P 1'
#
loop_
_entity.id
_entity.type
_entity.pdbx_description
1 polymer ?
#
loop_
_entity_poly.entity_id
_entity_poly.type
_entity_poly.pdbx_seq_one_letter_code
_entity_poly.pdbx_strand_id
1 'polypeptide(L)' 'GSKRRRAKITGRERKAMRVLPVVVGAFLVCWTPFFVVHITRALCPACAVPPQLVSAVTWLGYVNSALNPLIYT' A
#
# COMPACT_ATOMS: atom_id res chain seq x y z
N GLY A 1 -38.07 -20.42 -2.42
CA GLY A 1 -36.67 -20.84 -2.62
C GLY A 1 -35.85 -19.67 -3.11
N SER A 2 -35.00 -19.14 -2.25
CA SER A 2 -34.17 -17.95 -2.45
C SER A 2 -33.28 -18.13 -3.69
N LYS A 3 -33.63 -17.50 -4.82
CA LYS A 3 -32.72 -17.37 -5.98
C LYS A 3 -31.54 -16.53 -5.52
N ARG A 4 -30.51 -17.19 -4.99
CA ARG A 4 -29.20 -16.62 -4.71
C ARG A 4 -28.68 -16.11 -6.06
N ARG A 5 -28.88 -14.82 -6.35
CA ARG A 5 -28.24 -14.14 -7.49
C ARG A 5 -26.75 -14.34 -7.29
N ARG A 6 -26.18 -15.35 -7.95
CA ARG A 6 -24.73 -15.51 -8.04
C ARG A 6 -24.31 -14.32 -8.90
N ALA A 7 -23.83 -13.26 -8.26
CA ALA A 7 -23.27 -12.11 -8.95
C ALA A 7 -22.23 -12.66 -9.93
N LYS A 8 -22.55 -12.62 -11.23
CA LYS A 8 -21.72 -13.20 -12.27
C LYS A 8 -20.60 -12.20 -12.50
N ILE A 9 -19.52 -12.34 -11.72
CA ILE A 9 -18.34 -11.48 -11.79
C ILE A 9 -17.90 -11.46 -13.26
N THR A 10 -18.08 -10.31 -13.90
CA THR A 10 -17.76 -10.10 -15.29
C THR A 10 -16.25 -10.23 -15.49
N GLY A 11 -15.79 -10.57 -16.70
CA GLY A 11 -14.35 -10.73 -16.97
C GLY A 11 -13.52 -9.48 -16.61
N ARG A 12 -14.13 -8.29 -16.67
CA ARG A 12 -13.56 -7.02 -16.19
C ARG A 12 -13.43 -6.96 -14.68
N GLU A 13 -14.48 -7.31 -13.93
CA GLU A 13 -14.44 -7.34 -12.46
C GLU A 13 -13.40 -8.35 -11.93
N ARG A 14 -13.25 -9.50 -12.61
CA ARG A 14 -12.21 -10.48 -12.24
C ARG A 14 -10.79 -9.96 -12.47
N LYS A 15 -10.59 -9.09 -13.45
CA LYS A 15 -9.31 -8.43 -13.72
C LYS A 15 -9.02 -7.36 -12.66
N ALA A 16 -10.00 -6.51 -12.36
CA ALA A 16 -9.90 -5.51 -11.29
C ALA A 16 -9.61 -6.14 -9.92
N MET A 17 -10.27 -7.26 -9.59
CA MET A 17 -10.07 -8.00 -8.34
C MET A 17 -8.67 -8.63 -8.20
N ARG A 18 -7.90 -8.75 -9.28
CA ARG A 18 -6.50 -9.19 -9.23
C ARG A 18 -5.52 -8.03 -9.05
N VAL A 19 -5.84 -6.87 -9.62
CA VAL A 19 -4.97 -5.69 -9.57
C VAL A 19 -5.12 -4.97 -8.22
N LEU A 20 -6.35 -4.87 -7.71
CA LEU A 20 -6.66 -4.22 -6.43
C LEU A 20 -5.79 -4.74 -5.26
N PRO A 21 -5.69 -6.06 -4.98
CA PRO A 21 -4.85 -6.55 -3.89
C PRO A 21 -3.36 -6.29 -4.11
N VAL A 22 -2.89 -6.29 -5.35
CA VAL A 22 -1.49 -6.01 -5.68
C VAL A 22 -1.18 -4.54 -5.43
N VAL A 23 -2.06 -3.63 -5.88
CA VAL A 23 -1.92 -2.19 -5.64
C VAL A 23 -2.03 -1.88 -4.16
N VAL A 24 -3.02 -2.45 -3.46
CA VAL A 24 -3.19 -2.27 -2.00
C VAL A 24 -2.01 -2.85 -1.24
N GLY A 25 -1.52 -4.04 -1.61
CA GLY A 25 -0.35 -4.66 -1.00
C GLY A 25 0.92 -3.84 -1.21
N ALA A 26 1.16 -3.36 -2.44
CA ALA A 26 2.28 -2.47 -2.75
C ALA A 26 2.17 -1.15 -1.99
N PHE A 27 0.96 -0.58 -1.90
CA PHE A 27 0.70 0.64 -1.16
C PHE A 27 0.96 0.46 0.34
N LEU A 28 0.50 -0.63 0.95
CA LEU A 28 0.74 -0.95 2.36
C LEU A 28 2.22 -1.23 2.64
N VAL A 29 2.88 -2.05 1.83
CA VAL A 29 4.32 -2.34 1.98
C VAL A 29 5.14 -1.08 1.81
N CYS A 30 4.75 -0.19 0.90
CA CYS A 30 5.34 1.13 0.83
C CYS A 30 5.05 1.90 2.13
N TRP A 31 3.80 2.14 2.48
CA TRP A 31 3.47 3.00 3.62
C TRP A 31 3.90 2.50 5.00
N THR A 32 4.12 1.19 5.17
CA THR A 32 4.48 0.58 6.46
C THR A 32 5.74 1.22 7.08
N PRO A 33 6.91 1.29 6.43
CA PRO A 33 8.10 1.95 6.98
C PRO A 33 7.87 3.43 7.31
N PHE A 34 7.10 4.17 6.51
CA PHE A 34 6.77 5.57 6.82
C PHE A 34 5.97 5.69 8.13
N PHE A 35 4.90 4.87 8.26
CA PHE A 35 4.10 4.82 9.47
C PHE A 35 4.91 4.39 10.68
N VAL A 36 5.76 3.37 10.55
CA VAL A 36 6.62 2.89 11.65
C VAL A 36 7.53 4.03 12.13
N VAL A 37 8.23 4.75 11.24
CA VAL A 37 9.08 5.88 11.66
C VAL A 37 8.28 6.96 12.39
N HIS A 38 7.14 7.37 11.82
CA HIS A 38 6.35 8.46 12.39
C HIS A 38 5.70 8.08 13.71
N ILE A 39 5.18 6.86 13.82
CA ILE A 39 4.62 6.33 15.06
C ILE A 39 5.72 6.18 16.12
N THR A 40 6.89 5.65 15.77
CA THR A 40 8.02 5.53 16.72
C THR A 40 8.48 6.91 17.21
N ARG A 41 8.58 7.91 16.33
CA ARG A 41 8.91 9.28 16.73
C ARG A 41 7.85 9.94 17.60
N ALA A 42 6.57 9.68 17.32
CA ALA A 42 5.46 10.23 18.10
C ALA A 42 5.36 9.59 19.49
N LEU A 43 5.57 8.28 19.60
CA LEU A 43 5.50 7.53 20.86
C LEU A 43 6.78 7.68 21.70
N CYS A 44 7.93 7.86 21.05
CA CYS A 44 9.22 7.93 21.74
C CYS A 44 10.14 8.96 21.06
N PRO A 45 10.09 10.23 21.50
CA PRO A 45 10.95 11.30 20.97
C PRO A 45 12.45 11.05 21.22
N ALA A 46 12.79 10.31 22.27
CA ALA A 46 14.16 9.96 22.64
C ALA A 46 14.70 8.71 21.91
N CYS A 47 13.84 7.97 21.21
CA CYS A 47 14.26 6.77 20.50
C CYS A 47 14.99 7.15 19.21
N ALA A 48 16.25 6.72 19.10
CA ALA A 48 17.02 6.91 17.89
C ALA A 48 16.40 6.07 16.75
N VAL A 49 16.01 6.74 15.67
CA VAL A 49 15.52 6.07 14.46
C VAL A 49 16.72 5.55 13.68
N PRO A 50 16.78 4.24 13.35
CA PRO A 50 17.89 3.67 12.59
C PRO A 50 18.03 4.34 11.21
N PRO A 51 19.26 4.59 10.73
CA PRO A 51 19.50 5.18 9.40
C PRO A 51 18.92 4.32 8.26
N GLN A 52 18.79 3.01 8.46
CA GLN A 52 18.13 2.09 7.54
C GLN A 52 16.64 2.44 7.35
N LEU A 53 15.95 2.86 8.42
CA LEU A 53 14.56 3.31 8.33
C LEU A 53 14.46 4.64 7.58
N VAL A 54 15.39 5.57 7.82
CA VAL A 54 15.43 6.84 7.07
C VAL A 54 15.62 6.57 5.57
N SER A 55 16.56 5.70 5.22
CA SER A 55 16.79 5.29 3.83
C SER A 55 15.55 4.62 3.23
N ALA A 56 14.87 3.74 3.97
CA ALA A 56 13.64 3.10 3.51
C ALA A 56 12.53 4.13 3.22
N VAL A 57 12.36 5.15 4.06
CA VAL A 57 11.40 6.25 3.82
C VAL A 57 11.77 7.06 2.57
N THR A 58 13.05 7.31 2.32
CA THR A 58 13.52 7.99 1.11
C THR A 58 13.22 7.18 -0.15
N TRP A 59 13.56 5.88 -0.15
CA TRP A 59 13.24 4.97 -1.24
C TRP A 59 11.73 4.88 -1.50
N LEU A 60 10.94 4.95 -0.44
CA LEU A 60 9.49 5.02 -0.53
C LEU A 60 8.97 6.23 -1.29
N GLY A 61 9.55 7.41 -1.07
CA GLY A 61 9.18 8.63 -1.77
C GLY A 61 9.34 8.48 -3.28
N TYR A 62 10.40 7.76 -3.70
CA TYR A 62 10.61 7.39 -5.10
C TYR A 62 9.57 6.39 -5.60
N VAL A 63 9.22 5.35 -4.82
CA VAL A 63 8.20 4.36 -5.22
C VAL A 63 6.80 4.97 -5.31
N ASN A 64 6.42 5.86 -4.38
CA ASN A 64 5.14 6.57 -4.44
C ASN A 64 5.01 7.42 -5.71
N SER A 65 6.12 8.02 -6.15
CA SER A 65 6.18 8.76 -7.41
C SER A 65 6.06 7.85 -8.64
N ALA A 66 6.66 6.66 -8.59
CA ALA A 66 6.58 5.65 -9.64
C ALA A 66 5.22 4.90 -9.68
N LEU A 67 4.47 4.92 -8.57
CA LEU A 67 3.11 4.37 -8.48
C LEU A 67 2.05 5.31 -9.07
N ASN A 68 2.33 6.61 -9.19
CA ASN A 68 1.37 7.56 -9.77
C ASN A 68 0.88 7.11 -11.17
N PRO A 69 1.74 6.75 -12.14
CA PRO A 69 1.29 6.24 -13.45
C PRO A 69 0.44 4.96 -13.38
N LEU A 70 0.67 4.09 -12.39
CA LEU A 70 -0.04 2.81 -12.20
C LEU A 70 -1.45 2.98 -11.60
N ILE A 71 -1.68 4.06 -10.86
CA ILE A 71 -3.01 4.40 -10.33
C ILE A 71 -3.85 5.09 -11.40
N TYR A 72 -3.22 5.82 -12.32
CA TYR A 72 -3.90 6.56 -13.40
C TYR A 72 -4.10 5.75 -14.70
N THR A 73 -3.54 4.54 -14.81
CA THR A 73 -3.71 3.62 -15.96
C THR A 73 -4.65 2.48 -15.61
#